data_AF-W2EL23-F1
#
_entry.id   AF-W2EL23-F1
#
_cell.length_a   1.000
_cell.length_b   1.000
_cell.length_c   1.000
_cell.angle_alpha   90.00
_cell.angle_beta   90.00
_cell.angle_gamma   90.00
#
_symmetry.space_group_name_H-M   'P 1'
#
loop_
_entity.id
_entity.type
_entity.pdbx_description
1 polymer ?
#
loop_
_entity_poly.entity_id
_entity_poly.type
_entity_poly.pdbx_seq_one_letter_code
_entity_poly.pdbx_strand_id
1 'polypeptide(L)'
;MTNLGLLDAWSLWLDGQSTIGHTLYGIPMIWVGRAGKILAFISAFAVLVDIVGPDRISRYGRWLTNVDEPIETKTAYVFAYLLIGLAVAGVALTLRIMHVPLDTTWHLTGLPALLVPLTAIGVPATAVIFGPRFLGWLFSKPGFATAIRILSLAGLIIGFHFDLLAS
;
A
#
# COMPACT_ATOMS: atom_id res chain seq x y z
N MET A 1 9.12 14.33 -24.39
CA MET A 1 8.88 14.29 -22.94
C MET A 1 9.54 15.53 -22.34
N THR A 2 8.75 16.53 -21.95
CA THR A 2 9.29 17.70 -21.25
C THR A 2 9.26 17.44 -19.74
N ASN A 3 10.32 17.86 -19.06
CA ASN A 3 10.39 17.82 -17.61
C ASN A 3 9.65 19.03 -17.06
N LEU A 4 8.57 18.80 -16.33
CA LEU A 4 7.71 19.82 -15.75
C LEU A 4 8.10 20.07 -14.29
N GLY A 5 8.03 21.33 -13.87
CA GLY A 5 7.96 21.66 -12.45
C GLY A 5 6.59 21.32 -11.87
N LEU A 6 6.48 21.31 -10.54
CA LEU A 6 5.20 21.06 -9.86
C LEU A 6 4.13 22.11 -10.24
N LEU A 7 4.53 23.38 -10.34
CA LEU A 7 3.63 24.47 -10.70
C LEU A 7 3.17 24.36 -12.17
N ASP A 8 4.05 23.94 -13.08
CA ASP A 8 3.72 23.77 -14.50
C ASP A 8 2.77 22.58 -14.71
N ALA A 9 2.98 21.50 -13.95
CA ALA A 9 2.06 20.35 -13.96
C ALA A 9 0.66 20.76 -13.48
N TRP A 10 0.58 21.62 -12.46
CA TRP A 10 -0.68 22.17 -11.98
C TRP A 10 -1.36 23.08 -13.01
N SER A 11 -0.62 23.97 -13.68
CA SER A 11 -1.21 24.83 -14.70
C SER A 11 -1.76 24.01 -15.85
N LEU A 12 -1.00 23.02 -16.34
CA LEU A 12 -1.46 22.12 -17.40
C LEU A 12 -2.74 21.36 -17.01
N TRP A 13 -2.81 20.85 -15.78
CA TRP A 13 -3.99 20.16 -15.27
C TRP A 13 -5.20 21.10 -15.13
N LEU A 14 -4.99 22.32 -14.61
CA LEU A 14 -6.05 23.34 -14.50
C LEU A 14 -6.57 23.80 -15.86
N ASP A 15 -5.71 23.80 -16.87
CA ASP A 15 -6.07 24.09 -18.26
C ASP A 15 -6.80 22.91 -18.95
N GLY A 16 -7.03 21.80 -18.24
CA GLY A 16 -7.70 20.60 -18.74
C GLY A 16 -6.86 19.78 -19.71
N GLN A 17 -5.54 20.01 -19.76
CA GLN A 17 -4.63 19.23 -20.58
C GLN A 17 -4.17 17.97 -19.84
N SER A 18 -4.01 16.88 -20.58
CA SER A 18 -3.46 15.66 -20.01
C SER A 18 -1.97 15.83 -19.71
N THR A 19 -1.58 15.52 -18.48
CA THR A 19 -0.17 15.49 -18.05
C THR A 19 0.53 14.18 -18.44
N ILE A 20 -0.19 13.25 -19.08
CA ILE A 20 0.32 11.96 -19.54
C ILE A 20 1.35 12.19 -20.66
N GLY A 21 2.52 11.56 -20.53
CA GLY A 21 3.63 11.72 -21.49
C GLY A 21 4.67 12.76 -21.06
N HIS A 22 4.42 13.49 -19.96
CA HIS A 22 5.39 14.36 -19.31
C HIS A 22 6.09 13.67 -18.13
N THR A 23 7.19 14.26 -17.69
CA THR A 23 7.91 13.83 -16.48
C THR A 23 7.85 14.95 -15.43
N LEU A 24 7.69 14.60 -14.15
CA LEU A 24 7.74 15.51 -13.01
C LEU A 24 9.07 15.26 -12.28
N TYR A 25 9.98 16.23 -12.28
CA TYR A 25 11.34 16.07 -11.76
C TYR A 25 12.08 14.86 -12.34
N GLY A 26 11.87 14.57 -13.63
CA GLY A 26 12.44 13.40 -14.31
C GLY A 26 11.71 12.07 -14.07
N ILE A 27 10.70 12.03 -13.20
CA ILE A 27 9.89 10.83 -12.95
C ILE A 27 8.67 10.85 -13.90
N PRO A 28 8.39 9.78 -14.66
CA PRO A 28 7.21 9.76 -15.53
C PRO A 28 5.90 9.98 -14.75
N MET A 29 5.02 10.85 -15.25
CA MET A 29 3.80 11.25 -14.54
C MET A 29 2.89 10.06 -14.17
N ILE A 30 2.87 9.02 -15.00
CA ILE A 30 2.15 7.76 -14.73
C ILE A 30 2.60 7.08 -13.42
N TRP A 31 3.89 7.16 -13.09
CA TRP A 31 4.44 6.60 -11.86
C TRP A 31 4.08 7.45 -10.65
N VAL A 32 4.11 8.77 -10.80
CA VAL A 32 3.66 9.72 -9.77
C VAL A 32 2.19 9.45 -9.41
N GLY A 33 1.33 9.27 -10.41
CA GLY A 33 -0.08 8.91 -10.19
C GLY A 33 -0.27 7.58 -9.46
N ARG A 34 0.45 6.52 -9.87
CA ARG A 34 0.37 5.21 -9.19
C ARG A 34 0.82 5.29 -7.73
N ALA A 35 1.93 6.00 -7.47
CA ALA A 35 2.40 6.24 -6.10
C ALA A 35 1.36 7.03 -5.30
N GLY A 36 0.75 8.04 -5.91
CA GLY A 36 -0.36 8.81 -5.35
C GLY A 36 -1.53 7.93 -4.91
N LYS A 37 -2.04 7.07 -5.79
CA LYS A 37 -3.12 6.11 -5.47
C LYS A 37 -2.79 5.17 -4.34
N ILE A 38 -1.58 4.59 -4.34
CA ILE A 38 -1.14 3.67 -3.28
C ILE A 38 -1.07 4.41 -1.94
N LEU A 39 -0.47 5.60 -1.94
CA LEU A 39 -0.35 6.42 -0.73
C LEU A 39 -1.73 6.84 -0.20
N ALA A 40 -2.64 7.28 -1.08
CA ALA A 40 -4.00 7.63 -0.71
C ALA A 40 -4.76 6.42 -0.13
N PHE A 41 -4.62 5.24 -0.72
CA PHE A 41 -5.24 4.01 -0.25
C PHE A 41 -4.75 3.61 1.15
N ILE A 42 -3.43 3.55 1.36
CA ILE A 42 -2.84 3.22 2.67
C ILE A 42 -3.27 4.25 3.73
N SER A 43 -3.28 5.52 3.36
CA SER A 43 -3.67 6.61 4.24
C SER A 43 -5.15 6.56 4.62
N ALA A 44 -6.03 6.32 3.65
CA ALA A 44 -7.46 6.13 3.90
C ALA A 44 -7.71 4.91 4.81
N PHE A 45 -6.99 3.81 4.59
CA PHE A 45 -7.06 2.64 5.46
C PHE A 45 -6.61 2.96 6.89
N ALA A 46 -5.51 3.70 7.06
CA ALA A 46 -5.05 4.12 8.38
C ALA A 46 -6.07 5.02 9.10
N VAL A 47 -6.75 5.92 8.38
CA VAL A 47 -7.87 6.72 8.91
C VAL A 47 -9.04 5.83 9.32
N LEU A 48 -9.43 4.84 8.51
CA LEU A 48 -10.50 3.90 8.86
C LEU A 48 -10.16 3.11 10.13
N VAL A 49 -8.93 2.63 10.24
CA VAL A 49 -8.44 1.93 11.44
C VAL A 49 -8.51 2.82 12.69
N ASP A 50 -8.13 4.09 12.56
CA ASP A 50 -8.21 5.07 13.65
C ASP A 50 -9.68 5.37 14.04
N ILE A 51 -10.60 5.50 13.08
CA ILE A 51 -12.04 5.69 13.33
C ILE A 51 -12.64 4.47 14.06
N VAL A 52 -12.29 3.25 13.64
CA VAL A 52 -12.75 2.02 14.31
C VAL A 52 -12.19 1.95 15.74
N GLY A 53 -10.96 2.40 15.92
CA GLY A 53 -10.27 2.43 17.20
C GLY A 53 -9.68 1.06 17.59
N PRO A 54 -8.57 1.06 18.36
CA PRO A 54 -7.86 -0.17 18.72
C PRO A 54 -8.69 -1.13 19.57
N ASP A 55 -9.62 -0.61 20.39
CA ASP A 55 -10.46 -1.42 21.27
C ASP A 55 -11.41 -2.35 20.49
N ARG A 56 -11.99 -1.86 19.39
CA ARG A 56 -12.89 -2.65 18.55
C ARG A 56 -12.12 -3.72 17.77
N ILE A 57 -10.95 -3.36 17.24
CA ILE A 57 -10.06 -4.28 16.51
C ILE A 57 -9.56 -5.39 17.44
N SER A 58 -9.15 -5.05 18.68
CA SER A 58 -8.69 -6.05 19.65
C SER A 58 -9.81 -6.99 20.08
N ARG A 59 -11.05 -6.48 20.21
CA ARG A 59 -12.23 -7.30 20.52
C ARG A 59 -12.54 -8.28 19.38
N TYR A 60 -12.48 -7.83 18.14
CA TYR A 60 -12.66 -8.67 16.97
C TYR A 60 -11.54 -9.72 16.84
N GLY A 61 -10.29 -9.33 17.10
CA GLY A 61 -9.15 -10.24 17.13
C GLY A 61 -9.34 -11.36 18.18
N ARG A 62 -9.79 -11.01 19.39
CA ARG A 62 -10.10 -12.00 20.44
C ARG A 62 -11.22 -12.96 20.02
N TRP A 63 -12.26 -12.45 19.36
CA TRP A 63 -13.36 -13.28 18.85
C TRP A 63 -12.87 -14.28 17.79
N LEU A 64 -11.98 -13.87 16.87
CA LEU A 64 -11.36 -14.76 15.89
C LEU A 64 -10.41 -15.79 16.51
N THR A 65 -9.74 -15.44 17.62
CA THR A 65 -8.80 -16.33 18.31
C THR A 65 -9.43 -17.19 19.41
N ASN A 66 -10.74 -17.12 19.64
CA ASN A 66 -11.46 -18.05 20.53
C ASN A 66 -11.56 -19.48 19.98
N VAL A 67 -10.79 -19.81 18.93
CA VAL A 67 -10.45 -21.19 18.59
C VAL A 67 -9.27 -21.54 19.50
N ASP A 68 -9.53 -22.32 20.55
CA ASP A 68 -8.65 -22.68 21.69
C ASP A 68 -7.38 -23.48 21.33
N GLU A 69 -6.72 -23.22 20.20
CA GLU A 69 -5.42 -23.79 19.92
C GLU A 69 -4.30 -22.82 20.32
N PRO A 70 -3.43 -23.19 21.28
CA PRO A 70 -2.23 -22.45 21.58
C PRO A 70 -1.27 -22.59 20.40
N ILE A 71 -1.45 -21.75 19.38
CA ILE A 71 -0.46 -21.58 18.31
C ILE A 71 0.81 -21.09 19.02
N GLU A 72 1.79 -21.99 19.15
CA GLU A 72 3.09 -21.67 19.74
C GLU A 72 3.59 -20.36 19.12
N THR A 73 3.85 -19.39 19.99
CA THR A 73 4.12 -18.01 19.60
C THR A 73 5.24 -17.91 18.57
N LYS A 74 6.22 -18.83 18.60
CA LYS A 74 7.34 -18.88 17.66
C LYS A 74 6.90 -19.18 16.21
N THR A 75 5.99 -20.13 15.99
CA THR A 75 5.50 -20.51 14.65
C THR A 75 4.66 -19.40 14.04
N ALA A 76 3.87 -18.69 14.86
CA ALA A 76 3.12 -17.51 14.43
C ALA A 76 4.05 -16.38 13.95
N TYR A 77 5.13 -16.09 14.68
CA TYR A 77 6.09 -15.07 14.26
C TYR A 77 6.82 -15.45 12.97
N VAL A 78 7.30 -16.70 12.85
CA VAL A 78 7.98 -17.18 11.63
C VAL A 78 7.06 -17.06 10.42
N PHE A 79 5.79 -17.45 10.55
CA PHE A 79 4.82 -17.36 9.47
C PHE A 79 4.48 -15.90 9.12
N ALA A 80 4.37 -15.02 10.11
CA ALA A 80 4.19 -13.59 9.89
C ALA A 80 5.38 -12.96 9.12
N TYR A 81 6.61 -13.25 9.53
CA TYR A 81 7.81 -12.76 8.85
C TYR A 81 7.92 -13.30 7.42
N LEU A 82 7.58 -14.57 7.20
CA LEU A 82 7.57 -15.20 5.88
C LEU A 82 6.54 -14.53 4.96
N LEU A 83 5.35 -14.23 5.49
CA LEU A 83 4.30 -13.57 4.74
C LEU A 83 4.56 -12.07 4.51
N ILE A 84 5.17 -11.36 5.46
CA ILE A 84 5.69 -9.99 5.24
C ILE A 84 6.78 -10.02 4.16
N GLY A 85 7.68 -11.01 4.21
CA GLY A 85 8.70 -11.23 3.17
C GLY A 85 8.09 -11.46 1.80
N LEU A 86 7.04 -12.29 1.70
CA LEU A 86 6.27 -12.51 0.47
C LEU A 86 5.53 -11.26 0.01
N ALA A 87 4.99 -10.45 0.93
CA ALA A 87 4.34 -9.18 0.60
C ALA A 87 5.33 -8.18 -0.01
N VAL A 88 6.49 -8.01 0.64
CA VAL A 88 7.56 -7.14 0.17
C VAL A 88 8.13 -7.64 -1.15
N ALA A 89 8.37 -8.95 -1.29
CA ALA A 89 8.81 -9.57 -2.54
C ALA A 89 7.77 -9.38 -3.66
N GLY A 90 6.48 -9.48 -3.33
CA GLY A 90 5.37 -9.23 -4.24
C GLY A 90 5.36 -7.79 -4.74
N VAL A 91 5.42 -6.82 -3.83
CA VAL A 91 5.49 -5.39 -4.19
C VAL A 91 6.74 -5.10 -5.03
N ALA A 92 7.91 -5.61 -4.64
CA ALA A 92 9.14 -5.45 -5.39
C ALA A 92 9.06 -6.07 -6.80
N LEU A 93 8.41 -7.23 -6.92
CA LEU A 93 8.16 -7.89 -8.20
C LEU A 93 7.17 -7.09 -9.05
N THR A 94 6.09 -6.56 -8.48
CA THR A 94 5.16 -5.69 -9.21
C THR A 94 5.84 -4.40 -9.67
N LEU A 95 6.65 -3.76 -8.81
CA LEU A 95 7.45 -2.59 -9.17
C LEU A 95 8.44 -2.90 -10.29
N ARG A 96 9.05 -4.10 -10.27
CA ARG A 96 9.96 -4.56 -11.33
C ARG A 96 9.23 -4.85 -12.64
N ILE A 97 8.09 -5.55 -12.60
CA ILE A 97 7.25 -5.80 -13.78
C ILE A 97 6.80 -4.47 -14.39
N MET A 98 6.43 -3.50 -13.56
CA MET A 98 6.00 -2.19 -14.02
C MET A 98 7.13 -1.33 -14.63
N HIS A 99 8.42 -1.64 -14.38
CA HIS A 99 9.57 -1.02 -15.05
C HIS A 99 9.96 -1.68 -16.38
N VAL A 100 9.35 -2.81 -16.73
CA VAL A 100 9.57 -3.47 -18.02
C VAL A 100 8.62 -2.85 -19.06
N PRO A 101 9.13 -2.37 -20.21
CA PRO A 101 8.27 -1.83 -21.26
C PRO A 101 7.30 -2.91 -21.77
N LEU A 102 6.01 -2.54 -21.86
CA LEU A 102 4.88 -3.41 -22.21
C LEU A 102 4.88 -3.90 -23.66
N ASP A 103 5.86 -3.48 -24.46
CA ASP A 103 6.05 -3.89 -25.86
C ASP A 103 6.72 -5.25 -25.99
N THR A 104 7.39 -5.71 -24.93
CA THR A 104 8.01 -7.03 -24.91
C THR A 104 6.91 -8.04 -24.63
N THR A 105 6.40 -8.71 -25.67
CA THR A 105 5.36 -9.73 -25.59
C THR A 105 5.67 -10.76 -24.51
N TRP A 106 5.09 -10.54 -23.34
CA TRP A 106 5.11 -11.48 -22.23
C TRP A 106 4.31 -12.70 -22.67
N HIS A 107 4.99 -13.69 -23.25
CA HIS A 107 4.51 -15.06 -23.19
C HIS A 107 4.51 -15.45 -21.71
N LEU A 108 3.38 -15.18 -21.05
CA LEU A 108 3.04 -15.51 -19.67
C LEU A 108 2.94 -17.03 -19.49
N THR A 109 4.04 -17.75 -19.72
CA THR A 109 4.12 -19.20 -19.48
C THR A 109 5.06 -19.46 -18.31
N GLY A 110 4.49 -19.56 -17.12
CA GLY A 110 5.10 -20.29 -16.01
C GLY A 110 5.05 -19.57 -14.66
N LEU A 111 5.97 -18.64 -14.41
CA LEU A 111 6.29 -18.18 -13.05
C LEU A 111 5.68 -16.82 -12.64
N PRO A 112 5.74 -15.74 -13.46
CA PRO A 112 5.19 -14.45 -13.06
C PRO A 112 3.67 -14.47 -12.88
N ALA A 113 2.96 -15.27 -13.68
CA ALA A 113 1.50 -15.38 -13.63
C ALA A 113 0.98 -16.08 -12.36
N LEU A 114 1.77 -16.95 -11.72
CA LEU A 114 1.42 -17.61 -10.45
C LEU A 114 1.79 -16.75 -9.24
N LEU A 115 2.83 -15.91 -9.35
CA LEU A 115 3.25 -15.05 -8.26
C LEU A 115 2.28 -13.87 -8.03
N VAL A 116 1.63 -13.35 -9.08
CA VAL A 116 0.62 -12.28 -8.96
C VAL A 116 -0.60 -12.69 -8.11
N PRO A 117 -1.26 -13.84 -8.34
CA PRO A 117 -2.37 -14.26 -7.48
C PRO A 117 -1.90 -14.68 -6.08
N LEU A 118 -0.71 -15.28 -5.95
CA LEU A 118 -0.14 -15.62 -4.64
C LEU A 118 0.15 -14.37 -3.79
N THR A 119 0.59 -13.27 -4.40
CA THR A 119 0.77 -12.00 -3.69
C THR A 119 -0.58 -11.32 -3.44
N ALA A 120 -1.50 -11.38 -4.40
CA ALA A 120 -2.85 -10.83 -4.26
C ALA A 120 -3.68 -11.52 -3.16
N ILE A 121 -3.43 -12.81 -2.87
CA ILE A 121 -4.13 -13.57 -1.82
C ILE A 121 -3.31 -13.61 -0.53
N GLY A 122 -2.00 -13.86 -0.66
CA GLY A 122 -1.10 -14.01 0.48
C GLY A 122 -1.07 -12.77 1.35
N VAL A 123 -0.89 -11.58 0.75
CA VAL A 123 -0.83 -10.30 1.48
C VAL A 123 -2.09 -10.00 2.30
N PRO A 124 -3.31 -10.05 1.74
CA PRO A 124 -4.52 -9.86 2.54
C PRO A 124 -4.70 -10.95 3.60
N ALA A 125 -4.39 -12.22 3.31
CA ALA A 125 -4.45 -13.27 4.32
C ALA A 125 -3.51 -12.99 5.52
N THR A 126 -2.28 -12.52 5.26
CA THR A 126 -1.36 -12.07 6.31
C THR A 126 -1.95 -10.93 7.13
N ALA A 127 -2.51 -9.93 6.43
CA ALA A 127 -3.05 -8.74 7.07
C ALA A 127 -4.25 -9.09 7.95
N VAL A 128 -5.09 -10.05 7.54
CA VAL A 128 -6.23 -10.51 8.34
C VAL A 128 -5.79 -11.31 9.57
N ILE A 129 -4.82 -12.21 9.42
CA ILE A 129 -4.37 -13.09 10.52
C ILE A 129 -3.52 -12.33 11.54
N PHE A 130 -2.55 -11.53 11.08
CA PHE A 130 -1.56 -10.88 11.95
C PHE A 130 -1.81 -9.40 12.17
N GLY A 131 -2.55 -8.75 11.27
CA GLY A 131 -2.88 -7.33 11.38
C GLY A 131 -3.51 -6.98 12.72
N PRO A 132 -4.52 -7.72 13.25
CA PRO A 132 -5.13 -7.37 14.54
C PRO A 132 -4.13 -7.37 15.71
N ARG A 133 -3.19 -8.33 15.73
CA ARG A 133 -2.16 -8.42 16.79
C ARG A 133 -1.10 -7.33 16.63
N PHE A 134 -0.60 -7.14 15.41
CA PHE A 134 0.40 -6.12 15.11
C PHE A 134 -0.17 -4.71 15.35
N LEU A 135 -1.36 -4.42 14.84
CA LEU A 135 -2.05 -3.15 15.08
C LEU A 135 -2.33 -2.94 16.57
N GLY A 136 -2.77 -3.97 17.30
CA GLY A 136 -2.97 -3.89 18.75
C GLY A 136 -1.69 -3.53 19.51
N TRP A 137 -0.56 -4.16 19.16
CA TRP A 137 0.76 -3.79 19.72
C TRP A 137 1.16 -2.37 19.33
N LEU A 138 0.99 -2.00 18.06
CA LEU A 138 1.39 -0.72 17.51
C LEU A 138 0.63 0.45 18.15
N PHE A 139 -0.68 0.29 18.37
CA PHE A 139 -1.55 1.28 19.01
C PHE A 139 -1.47 1.30 20.54
N SER A 140 -0.79 0.34 21.17
CA SER A 140 -0.55 0.38 22.63
C SER A 140 0.35 1.55 23.06
N LYS A 141 1.04 2.20 22.12
CA LYS A 141 1.93 3.34 22.38
C LYS A 141 1.15 4.66 22.23
N PRO A 142 0.95 5.44 23.31
CA PRO A 142 0.07 6.62 23.29
C PRO A 142 0.50 7.72 22.32
N GLY A 143 1.81 7.94 22.13
CA GLY A 143 2.29 8.92 21.15
C GLY A 143 2.19 8.47 19.69
N PHE A 144 2.08 7.16 19.45
CA PHE A 144 2.11 6.60 18.10
C PHE A 144 0.78 6.77 17.36
N ALA A 145 -0.34 6.72 18.09
CA ALA A 145 -1.67 6.94 17.52
C ALA A 145 -1.81 8.35 16.92
N THR A 146 -1.37 9.38 17.66
CA THR A 146 -1.40 10.77 17.17
C THR A 146 -0.50 10.96 15.95
N ALA A 147 0.70 10.35 15.96
CA ALA A 147 1.61 10.41 14.82
C ALA A 147 1.00 9.75 13.57
N ILE A 148 0.42 8.55 13.70
CA ILE A 148 -0.28 7.88 12.58
C ILE A 148 -1.39 8.77 12.03
N ARG A 149 -2.21 9.39 12.89
CA ARG A 149 -3.33 10.22 12.43
C ARG A 149 -2.86 11.41 11.60
N ILE A 150 -1.81 12.10 12.04
CA ILE A 150 -1.24 13.24 11.30
C ILE A 150 -0.63 12.76 10.00
N LEU A 151 0.15 11.67 10.03
CA LEU A 151 0.80 11.11 8.86
C LEU A 151 -0.20 10.54 7.84
N SER A 152 -1.29 9.92 8.29
CA SER A 152 -2.34 9.41 7.41
C SER A 152 -3.12 10.55 6.78
N LEU A 153 -3.46 11.60 7.51
CA LEU A 153 -4.11 12.77 6.93
C LEU A 153 -3.21 13.44 5.89
N ALA A 154 -1.94 13.70 6.23
CA ALA A 154 -0.98 14.29 5.31
C ALA A 154 -0.75 13.39 4.09
N GLY A 155 -0.57 12.09 4.30
CA GLY A 155 -0.40 11.10 3.24
C GLY A 155 -1.61 11.01 2.33
N LEU A 156 -2.83 11.12 2.86
CA LEU A 156 -4.06 11.11 2.07
C LEU A 156 -4.11 12.34 1.14
N ILE A 157 -3.81 13.52 1.66
CA ILE A 157 -3.78 14.77 0.90
C ILE A 157 -2.71 14.71 -0.19
N ILE A 158 -1.49 14.30 0.15
CA ILE A 158 -0.37 14.18 -0.78
C ILE A 158 -0.65 13.12 -1.84
N GLY A 159 -1.19 11.96 -1.43
CA GLY A 159 -1.52 10.87 -2.33
C GLY A 159 -2.59 11.26 -3.34
N PHE A 160 -3.66 11.90 -2.87
CA PHE A 160 -4.73 12.42 -3.72
C PHE A 160 -4.21 13.52 -4.65
N HIS A 161 -3.33 14.39 -4.14
CA HIS A 161 -2.70 15.42 -4.95
C HIS A 161 -1.92 14.84 -6.15
N PHE A 162 -1.11 13.81 -5.93
CA PHE A 162 -0.37 13.16 -7.01
C PHE A 162 -1.25 12.35 -7.95
N ASP A 163 -2.34 11.78 -7.44
CA ASP A 163 -3.32 11.09 -8.28
C ASP A 163 -4.00 12.06 -9.24
N LEU A 164 -4.44 13.22 -8.74
CA LEU A 164 -5.04 14.28 -9.55
C LEU A 164 -4.08 14.80 -10.63
N LEU A 165 -2.82 15.06 -10.28
CA LEU A 165 -1.84 15.55 -11.26
C LEU A 165 -1.57 14.55 -12.40
N ALA A 166 -1.88 13.27 -12.21
CA ALA A 166 -1.63 12.22 -13.18
C ALA A 166 -2.90 11.73 -13.91
N SER A 167 -4.07 12.27 -13.58
CA SER A 167 -5.35 12.02 -14.27
C SER A 167 -5.53 12.96 -15.44
#